data_AF-A0A6H5JL96-F1
#
_entry.id   AF-A0A6H5JL96-F1
#
_cell.length_a   1.000
_cell.length_b   1.000
_cell.length_c   1.000
_cell.angle_alpha   90.00
_cell.angle_beta   90.00
_cell.angle_gamma   90.00
#
_symmetry.space_group_name_H-M   'P 1'
#
loop_
_entity.id
_entity.type
_entity.pdbx_description
1 polymer ?
#
loop_
_entity_poly.entity_id
_entity_poly.type
_entity_poly.pdbx_seq_one_letter_code
_entity_poly.pdbx_strand_id
1 'polypeptide(L)'
;MDKPKATLLAEGYFEAQIHRSLQAFHFLSSALEREPDKAVFRTCVTPKQALDELDKVHNPESQVATQELLSKFQNFAMAADKNPTESFIAMEQLASRLNERGVKAEAPCVLSLLLSALPAEHDHAKLTLQSALTPGRGVGHQSGGLPALQHQAGEEPSERQPQSSQGV
;
A
#
# COMPACT_ATOMS: atom_id res chain seq x y z
N MET A 1 8.35 42.51 -17.65
CA MET A 1 7.26 41.51 -17.66
C MET A 1 6.90 41.13 -19.11
N ASP A 2 7.86 41.19 -20.04
CA ASP A 2 7.57 41.34 -21.48
C ASP A 2 7.69 40.04 -22.28
N LYS A 3 8.27 38.99 -21.69
CA LYS A 3 8.42 37.67 -22.33
C LYS A 3 7.08 37.03 -22.74
N PRO A 4 6.02 37.01 -21.91
CA PRO A 4 4.77 36.33 -22.26
C PRO A 4 4.03 37.04 -23.41
N LYS A 5 4.04 38.38 -23.42
CA LYS A 5 3.37 39.18 -24.45
C LYS A 5 4.03 38.99 -25.82
N ALA A 6 5.37 38.99 -25.87
CA ALA A 6 6.12 38.76 -27.10
C ALA A 6 5.92 37.34 -27.66
N THR A 7 5.89 36.32 -26.80
CA THR A 7 5.65 34.92 -27.22
C THR A 7 4.23 34.73 -27.76
N LEU A 8 3.21 35.29 -27.10
CA LEU A 8 1.82 35.16 -27.55
C LEU A 8 1.55 35.93 -28.86
N LEU A 9 2.19 37.09 -29.06
CA LEU A 9 2.16 37.79 -30.35
C LEU A 9 2.78 36.95 -31.47
N ALA A 10 3.89 36.26 -31.19
CA ALA A 10 4.54 35.38 -32.16
C ALA A 10 3.71 34.12 -32.50
N GLU A 11 2.87 33.65 -31.57
CA GLU A 11 1.91 32.56 -31.80
C GLU A 11 0.64 33.02 -32.54
N GLY A 12 0.52 34.30 -32.91
CA GLY A 12 -0.57 34.84 -33.72
C GLY A 12 -1.78 35.34 -32.92
N TYR A 13 -1.66 35.51 -31.60
CA TYR A 13 -2.73 36.08 -30.78
C TYR A 13 -2.85 37.59 -30.95
N PHE A 14 -4.08 38.09 -31.01
CA PHE A 14 -4.35 39.54 -31.04
C PHE A 14 -4.19 40.15 -29.65
N GLU A 15 -3.83 41.43 -29.58
CA GLU A 15 -3.49 42.11 -28.32
C GLU A 15 -4.60 42.04 -27.25
N ALA A 16 -5.86 42.12 -27.67
CA ALA A 16 -7.01 41.96 -26.77
C ALA A 16 -7.16 40.52 -26.21
N GLN A 17 -6.79 39.50 -26.98
CA GLN A 17 -6.77 38.10 -26.50
C GLN A 17 -5.61 37.88 -25.53
N ILE A 18 -4.45 38.48 -25.79
CA ILE A 18 -3.29 38.40 -24.89
C ILE A 18 -3.62 39.00 -23.53
N HIS A 19 -4.31 40.13 -23.49
CA HIS A 19 -4.70 40.76 -22.23
C HIS A 19 -5.66 39.88 -21.42
N ARG A 20 -6.66 39.26 -22.06
CA ARG A 20 -7.56 38.30 -21.40
C ARG A 20 -6.82 37.05 -20.92
N SER A 21 -5.91 36.52 -21.73
CA SER A 21 -5.10 35.35 -21.37
C SER A 21 -4.22 35.62 -20.15
N LEU A 22 -3.57 36.79 -20.09
CA LEU A 22 -2.76 37.19 -18.93
C LEU A 22 -3.61 37.39 -17.67
N GLN A 23 -4.80 37.99 -17.80
CA GLN A 23 -5.73 38.12 -16.68
C GLN A 23 -6.22 36.76 -16.16
N ALA A 24 -6.58 35.84 -17.06
CA ALA A 24 -6.95 34.48 -16.68
C ALA A 24 -5.80 33.74 -15.98
N PHE A 25 -4.58 33.90 -16.48
CA PHE A 25 -3.37 33.30 -15.89
C PHE A 25 -3.07 33.85 -14.49
N HIS A 26 -3.23 35.17 -14.30
CA HIS A 26 -3.08 35.80 -13.00
C HIS A 26 -4.16 35.31 -12.02
N PHE A 27 -5.42 35.24 -12.47
CA PHE A 27 -6.52 34.72 -11.65
C PHE A 27 -6.25 33.28 -11.21
N LEU A 28 -5.92 32.38 -12.15
CA LEU A 28 -5.64 30.98 -11.84
C LEU A 28 -4.45 30.83 -10.89
N SER A 29 -3.34 31.54 -11.12
CA SER A 29 -2.18 31.47 -10.21
C SER A 29 -2.48 31.96 -8.80
N SER A 30 -3.43 32.89 -8.63
CA SER A 30 -3.89 33.37 -7.31
C SER A 30 -4.93 32.46 -6.64
N ALA A 31 -5.72 31.72 -7.43
CA ALA A 31 -6.78 30.85 -6.94
C ALA A 31 -6.28 29.46 -6.52
N LEU A 32 -5.11 29.03 -6.98
CA LEU A 32 -4.52 27.75 -6.63
C LEU A 32 -4.05 27.73 -5.17
N GLU A 33 -4.44 26.70 -4.42
CA GLU A 33 -4.06 26.54 -3.01
C GLU A 33 -2.76 25.74 -2.86
N ARG A 34 -2.55 24.72 -3.71
CA ARG A 34 -1.40 23.81 -3.64
C ARG A 34 -0.15 24.47 -4.25
N GLU A 35 0.96 24.50 -3.51
CA GLU A 35 2.26 24.97 -4.02
C GLU A 35 2.77 24.25 -5.28
N PRO A 36 2.63 22.92 -5.47
CA PRO A 36 3.04 22.28 -6.73
C PRO A 36 2.28 22.82 -7.95
N ASP A 37 0.99 23.15 -7.79
CA ASP A 37 0.19 23.70 -8.88
C ASP A 37 0.63 25.13 -9.20
N LYS A 38 0.93 25.94 -8.17
CA LYS A 38 1.52 27.27 -8.36
C LYS A 38 2.89 27.20 -9.04
N ALA A 39 3.70 26.18 -8.74
CA ALA A 39 5.00 25.99 -9.36
C ALA A 39 4.87 25.78 -10.88
N VAL A 40 3.88 25.01 -11.33
CA VAL A 40 3.55 24.85 -12.77
C VAL A 40 3.27 26.21 -13.42
N PHE A 41 2.45 27.05 -12.81
CA PHE A 41 2.14 28.40 -13.34
C PHE A 41 3.33 29.36 -13.33
N ARG A 42 4.32 29.17 -12.44
CA ARG A 42 5.56 29.98 -12.46
C ARG A 42 6.48 29.59 -13.61
N THR A 43 6.42 28.35 -14.08
CA THR A 43 7.28 27.83 -15.16
C THR A 43 6.67 27.95 -16.55
N CYS A 44 5.34 27.98 -16.66
CA CYS A 44 4.64 28.04 -17.94
C CYS A 44 4.45 29.49 -18.42
N VAL A 45 4.53 29.69 -19.74
CA VAL A 45 4.39 31.01 -20.37
C VAL A 45 2.99 31.24 -20.91
N THR A 46 2.30 30.16 -21.32
CA THR A 46 0.94 30.23 -21.88
C THR A 46 -0.08 29.48 -21.02
N PRO A 47 -1.35 29.90 -21.00
CA PRO A 47 -2.41 29.18 -20.29
C PRO A 47 -2.57 27.73 -20.77
N LYS A 48 -2.36 27.47 -22.07
CA LYS A 48 -2.43 26.13 -22.64
C LYS A 48 -1.32 25.22 -22.09
N GLN A 49 -0.09 25.72 -22.05
CA GLN A 49 1.03 24.97 -21.45
C GLN A 49 0.79 24.68 -19.96
N ALA A 50 0.27 25.65 -19.21
CA ALA A 50 -0.05 25.42 -17.80
C ALA A 50 -1.15 24.38 -17.61
N LEU A 51 -2.17 24.37 -18.48
CA LEU A 51 -3.22 23.37 -18.46
C LEU A 51 -2.68 21.97 -18.81
N ASP A 52 -1.85 21.86 -19.85
CA ASP A 52 -1.23 20.60 -20.27
C ASP A 52 -0.30 20.04 -19.18
N GLU A 53 0.46 20.88 -18.48
CA GLU A 53 1.31 20.46 -17.35
C GLU A 53 0.50 20.12 -16.10
N LEU A 54 -0.56 20.88 -15.79
CA LEU A 54 -1.49 20.50 -14.72
C LEU A 54 -2.16 19.16 -15.01
N ASP A 55 -2.54 18.92 -16.26
CA ASP A 55 -3.11 17.63 -16.67
C ASP A 55 -2.09 16.52 -16.40
N LYS A 56 -0.81 16.69 -16.71
CA LYS A 56 0.21 15.68 -16.35
C LYS A 56 0.32 15.44 -14.84
N VAL A 57 0.15 16.47 -14.01
CA VAL A 57 0.26 16.36 -12.55
C VAL A 57 -0.97 15.69 -11.95
N HIS A 58 -2.17 16.05 -12.41
CA HIS A 58 -3.45 15.63 -11.80
C HIS A 58 -4.17 14.52 -12.55
N ASN A 59 -3.77 14.23 -13.79
CA ASN A 59 -4.37 13.15 -14.56
C ASN A 59 -4.13 11.84 -13.79
N PRO A 60 -5.19 11.15 -13.38
CA PRO A 60 -5.05 9.92 -12.64
C PRO A 60 -4.28 8.87 -13.44
N GLU A 61 -4.20 8.92 -14.76
CA GLU A 61 -3.41 7.97 -15.56
C GLU A 61 -1.94 8.41 -15.75
N SER A 62 -1.52 9.53 -15.15
CA SER A 62 -0.17 10.04 -15.34
C SER A 62 0.91 9.17 -14.67
N GLN A 63 2.12 9.24 -15.22
CA GLN A 63 3.30 8.59 -14.61
C GLN A 63 3.60 9.16 -13.23
N VAL A 64 3.34 10.45 -12.99
CA VAL A 64 3.55 11.11 -11.69
C VAL A 64 2.60 10.53 -10.65
N ALA A 65 1.30 10.44 -10.95
CA ALA A 65 0.32 9.82 -10.06
C ALA A 65 0.65 8.35 -9.77
N THR A 66 1.20 7.63 -10.77
CA THR A 66 1.63 6.24 -10.62
C THR A 66 2.88 6.14 -9.72
N GLN A 67 3.85 7.05 -9.86
CA GLN A 67 5.01 7.11 -8.95
C GLN A 67 4.60 7.47 -7.52
N GLU A 68 3.68 8.42 -7.32
CA GLU A 68 3.17 8.75 -5.99
C GLU A 68 2.48 7.55 -5.34
N LEU A 69 1.69 6.81 -6.11
CA LEU A 69 1.02 5.60 -5.65
C LEU A 69 2.03 4.49 -5.30
N LEU A 70 3.05 4.30 -6.14
CA LEU A 70 4.13 3.34 -5.88
C LEU A 70 4.92 3.72 -4.62
N SER A 71 5.22 5.01 -4.43
CA SER A 71 5.90 5.52 -3.24
C SER A 71 5.07 5.27 -1.97
N LYS A 72 3.74 5.49 -2.03
CA LYS A 72 2.83 5.18 -0.91
C LYS A 72 2.78 3.68 -0.60
N PHE A 73 2.84 2.83 -1.62
CA PHE A 73 2.84 1.38 -1.47
C PHE A 73 4.15 0.87 -0.86
N GLN A 74 5.30 1.36 -1.33
CA GLN A 74 6.61 0.96 -0.82
C GLN A 74 6.90 1.48 0.59
N ASN A 75 6.48 2.71 0.89
CA ASN A 75 6.68 3.36 2.18
C ASN A 75 5.47 3.17 3.12
N PHE A 76 4.66 2.14 2.88
CA PHE A 76 3.51 1.88 3.73
C PHE A 76 3.96 1.57 5.15
N ALA A 77 3.43 2.32 6.11
CA ALA A 77 3.66 2.11 7.52
C ALA A 77 2.31 1.99 8.23
N MET A 78 2.19 1.01 9.13
CA MET A 78 1.01 0.91 9.98
C MET A 78 1.12 1.94 11.10
N ALA A 79 0.07 2.75 11.27
CA ALA A 79 -0.03 3.63 12.42
C ALA A 79 -0.30 2.79 13.67
N ALA A 80 0.35 3.14 14.79
CA ALA A 80 0.30 2.35 16.04
C ALA A 80 -1.11 2.25 16.65
N ASP A 81 -2.01 3.16 16.28
CA ASP A 81 -3.40 3.23 16.73
C ASP A 81 -4.39 2.49 15.81
N LYS A 82 -3.94 1.95 14.67
CA LYS A 82 -4.81 1.31 13.68
C LYS A 82 -4.84 -0.21 13.79
N ASN A 83 -6.00 -0.78 13.51
CA ASN A 83 -6.21 -2.21 13.46
C ASN A 83 -5.42 -2.82 12.27
N PRO A 84 -4.65 -3.91 12.46
CA PRO A 84 -3.95 -4.63 11.39
C PRO A 84 -4.83 -4.99 10.18
N THR A 85 -6.11 -5.31 10.40
CA THR A 85 -7.07 -5.59 9.33
C THR A 85 -7.35 -4.36 8.47
N GLU A 86 -7.47 -3.17 9.06
CA GLU A 86 -7.68 -1.93 8.31
C GLU A 86 -6.43 -1.56 7.50
N SER A 87 -5.24 -1.79 8.07
CA SER A 87 -3.98 -1.61 7.35
C SER A 87 -3.82 -2.59 6.20
N PHE A 88 -4.29 -3.83 6.36
CA PHE A 88 -4.33 -4.79 5.27
C PHE A 88 -5.23 -4.32 4.11
N ILE A 89 -6.46 -3.89 4.42
CA ILE A 89 -7.39 -3.37 3.42
C ILE A 89 -6.78 -2.16 2.69
N ALA A 90 -6.14 -1.24 3.43
CA ALA A 90 -5.48 -0.08 2.83
C ALA A 90 -4.33 -0.48 1.89
N MET A 91 -3.54 -1.49 2.24
CA MET A 91 -2.48 -2.01 1.39
C MET A 91 -3.03 -2.69 0.13
N GLU A 92 -4.09 -3.51 0.25
CA GLU A 92 -4.74 -4.14 -0.91
C GLU A 92 -5.34 -3.11 -1.86
N GLN A 93 -5.92 -2.03 -1.35
CA GLN A 93 -6.43 -0.94 -2.18
C GLN A 93 -5.31 -0.23 -2.96
N LEU A 94 -4.13 -0.04 -2.35
CA LEU A 94 -2.96 0.50 -3.04
C LEU A 94 -2.48 -0.46 -4.14
N ALA A 95 -2.43 -1.77 -3.85
CA ALA A 95 -2.04 -2.79 -4.81
C ALA A 95 -3.01 -2.89 -6.00
N SER A 96 -4.33 -2.85 -5.75
CA SER A 96 -5.36 -2.84 -6.81
C SER A 96 -5.17 -1.66 -7.75
N ARG A 97 -4.99 -0.46 -7.19
CA ARG A 97 -4.79 0.76 -7.98
C ARG A 97 -3.50 0.74 -8.79
N LEU A 98 -2.44 0.08 -8.31
CA LEU A 98 -1.20 -0.13 -9.06
C LEU A 98 -1.41 -1.11 -10.22
N ASN A 99 -2.12 -2.21 -9.96
CA ASN A 99 -2.44 -3.22 -10.96
C ASN A 99 -3.32 -2.65 -12.09
N GLU A 100 -4.32 -1.82 -11.76
CA GLU A 100 -5.14 -1.08 -12.73
C GLU A 100 -4.30 -0.16 -13.64
N ARG A 101 -3.14 0.29 -13.15
CA ARG A 101 -2.18 1.14 -13.88
C ARG A 101 -1.06 0.35 -14.55
N GLY A 102 -1.16 -0.97 -14.59
CA GLY A 102 -0.16 -1.86 -15.21
C GLY A 102 1.09 -2.13 -14.38
N VAL A 103 1.15 -1.66 -13.13
CA VAL A 103 2.24 -1.99 -12.19
C VAL A 103 1.85 -3.23 -11.40
N LYS A 104 2.53 -4.36 -11.64
CA LYS A 104 2.23 -5.63 -11.00
C LYS A 104 2.60 -5.62 -9.51
N ALA A 105 1.61 -5.41 -8.66
CA ALA A 105 1.68 -5.61 -7.22
C ALA A 105 1.06 -6.97 -6.88
N GLU A 106 1.84 -8.04 -7.05
CA GLU A 106 1.38 -9.41 -6.81
C GLU A 106 1.23 -9.72 -5.32
N ALA A 107 0.31 -10.63 -4.97
CA ALA A 107 -0.02 -10.98 -3.58
C ALA A 107 1.21 -11.29 -2.68
N PRO A 108 2.26 -12.01 -3.15
CA PRO A 108 3.46 -12.23 -2.34
C PRO A 108 4.21 -10.93 -1.98
N CYS A 109 4.24 -9.96 -2.90
CA CYS A 109 4.86 -8.65 -2.68
C CYS A 109 4.05 -7.83 -1.65
N VAL A 110 2.73 -7.79 -1.82
CA VAL A 110 1.80 -7.11 -0.91
C VAL A 110 1.94 -7.65 0.52
N LEU A 111 1.98 -8.98 0.67
CA LEU A 111 2.08 -9.64 1.95
C LEU A 111 3.46 -9.41 2.62
N SER A 112 4.54 -9.41 1.85
CA SER A 112 5.88 -9.11 2.34
C SER A 112 5.99 -7.67 2.88
N LEU A 113 5.43 -6.70 2.17
CA LEU A 113 5.39 -5.30 2.60
C LEU A 113 4.53 -5.11 3.85
N LEU A 114 3.38 -5.77 3.93
CA LEU A 114 2.53 -5.73 5.12
C LEU A 114 3.27 -6.24 6.35
N LEU A 115 3.93 -7.40 6.24
CA LEU A 115 4.71 -7.99 7.33
C LEU A 115 5.88 -7.09 7.75
N SER A 116 6.44 -6.32 6.82
CA SER A 116 7.49 -5.35 7.08
C SER A 116 6.97 -4.10 7.80
N ALA A 117 5.69 -3.74 7.58
CA ALA A 117 5.03 -2.58 8.17
C ALA A 117 4.40 -2.84 9.55
N LEU A 118 4.35 -4.09 10.02
CA LEU A 118 3.84 -4.43 11.35
C LEU A 118 4.77 -3.88 12.46
N PRO A 119 4.22 -3.25 13.53
CA PRO A 119 4.94 -2.95 14.75
C PRO A 119 5.62 -4.18 15.34
N ALA A 120 6.72 -3.96 16.07
CA ALA A 120 7.50 -5.01 16.72
C ALA A 120 6.67 -5.90 17.68
N GLU A 121 5.57 -5.36 18.21
CA GLU A 121 4.61 -6.08 19.05
C GLU A 121 4.01 -7.32 18.37
N HIS A 122 4.08 -7.38 17.03
CA HIS A 122 3.59 -8.49 16.22
C HIS A 122 4.71 -9.36 15.63
N ASP A 123 5.95 -9.24 16.09
CA ASP A 123 7.11 -9.98 15.54
C ASP A 123 6.94 -11.50 15.60
N HIS A 124 6.25 -12.02 16.63
CA HIS A 124 5.98 -13.46 16.73
C HIS A 124 5.00 -13.95 15.65
N ALA A 125 3.96 -13.17 15.36
CA ALA A 125 3.02 -13.45 14.28
C ALA A 125 3.70 -13.31 12.91
N LYS A 126 4.59 -12.32 12.77
CA LYS A 126 5.40 -12.09 11.57
C LYS A 126 6.29 -13.28 11.25
N LEU A 127 7.04 -13.81 12.22
CA LEU A 127 7.88 -14.99 12.04
C LEU A 127 7.07 -16.22 11.65
N THR A 128 5.91 -16.42 12.28
CA THR A 128 5.00 -17.53 11.97
C THR A 128 4.48 -17.44 10.53
N LEU A 129 4.01 -16.28 10.11
CA LEU A 129 3.51 -16.07 8.74
C LEU A 129 4.62 -16.19 7.69
N GLN A 130 5.81 -15.62 7.94
CA GLN A 130 6.95 -15.74 7.04
C GLN A 130 7.38 -17.21 6.85
N SER A 131 7.34 -18.00 7.92
CA SER A 131 7.67 -19.43 7.85
C SER A 131 6.66 -20.23 7.02
N ALA A 132 5.38 -19.87 7.07
CA ALA A 132 4.32 -20.49 6.26
C ALA A 132 4.38 -20.11 4.77
N LEU A 133 4.94 -18.94 4.45
CA LEU A 133 5.03 -18.40 3.08
C LEU A 133 6.26 -18.86 2.31
N THR A 134 7.21 -19.55 2.96
CA THR A 134 8.41 -20.07 2.31
C THR A 134 8.17 -21.54 1.93
N PRO A 135 7.90 -21.90 0.66
CA PRO A 135 7.78 -23.30 0.29
C PRO A 135 9.19 -23.89 0.25
N GLY A 136 9.54 -24.73 1.23
CA GLY A 136 10.76 -25.54 1.14
C GLY A 136 11.72 -25.53 2.32
N ARG A 137 11.30 -25.22 3.55
CA ARG A 137 12.07 -25.66 4.73
C ARG A 137 11.17 -26.51 5.61
N GLY A 138 11.32 -27.83 5.45
CA GLY A 138 10.62 -28.81 6.26
C GLY A 138 10.74 -28.45 7.74
N VAL A 139 9.58 -28.36 8.38
CA VAL A 139 9.48 -28.42 9.83
C VAL A 139 9.85 -29.84 10.21
N GLY A 140 11.15 -30.11 10.26
CA GLY A 140 11.71 -31.10 11.17
C GLY A 140 11.60 -30.56 12.59
N HIS A 141 10.38 -30.37 13.08
CA HIS A 141 10.13 -30.49 14.51
C HIS A 141 9.70 -31.92 14.72
N GLN A 142 10.61 -32.68 15.33
CA GLN A 142 10.26 -33.82 16.13
C GLN A 142 9.13 -33.37 17.06
N SER A 143 7.89 -33.78 16.78
CA SER A 143 6.83 -33.80 17.78
C SER A 143 7.21 -34.83 18.83
N GLY A 144 8.06 -34.43 19.76
CA GLY A 144 8.12 -35.03 21.07
C GLY A 144 6.84 -34.67 21.82
N GLY A 145 6.04 -35.69 22.12
CA GLY A 145 5.08 -35.69 23.22
C GLY A 145 3.82 -34.84 23.05
N LEU A 146 2.72 -35.48 22.64
CA LEU A 146 1.41 -35.14 23.17
C LEU A 146 1.44 -35.32 24.70
N PRO A 147 1.17 -34.31 25.54
CA PRO A 147 0.74 -34.58 26.90
C PRO A 147 -0.71 -35.08 26.82
N ALA A 148 -0.89 -36.37 27.11
CA ALA A 148 -2.20 -36.94 27.36
C ALA A 148 -2.86 -36.17 28.51
N LEU A 149 -4.05 -35.62 28.25
CA LEU A 149 -4.98 -35.19 29.30
C LEU A 149 -5.43 -36.45 30.07
N GLN A 150 -4.66 -36.83 31.09
CA GLN A 150 -5.13 -37.67 32.19
C GLN A 150 -5.47 -36.75 33.35
N HIS A 151 -6.76 -36.46 33.53
CA HIS A 151 -7.30 -36.10 34.83
C HIS A 151 -8.02 -37.33 35.40
N GLN A 152 -7.44 -37.86 36.47
CA GLN A 152 -8.02 -38.83 37.38
C GLN A 152 -9.17 -38.19 38.18
N ALA A 153 -10.26 -38.94 38.30
CA ALA A 153 -11.15 -39.02 39.47
C ALA A 153 -12.03 -40.25 39.20
N GLY A 154 -12.19 -41.27 40.03
CA GLY A 154 -11.78 -41.58 41.39
C GLY A 154 -12.73 -42.71 41.85
N GLU A 155 -12.18 -43.75 42.50
CA GLU A 155 -12.83 -44.70 43.44
C GLU A 155 -14.03 -45.55 42.93
N GLU A 156 -14.22 -46.84 43.20
CA GLU A 156 -13.71 -47.82 44.18
C GLU A 156 -14.08 -49.25 43.68
N PRO A 157 -13.63 -50.34 44.34
CA PRO A 157 -13.32 -51.64 43.76
C PRO A 157 -14.45 -52.68 43.90
N SER A 158 -14.40 -53.74 43.10
CA SER A 158 -15.02 -55.00 43.49
C SER A 158 -14.30 -56.21 42.91
N GLU A 159 -14.03 -57.12 43.82
CA GLU A 159 -13.24 -58.33 43.73
C GLU A 159 -13.75 -59.32 42.66
N ARG A 160 -12.81 -60.00 41.99
CA ARG A 160 -12.54 -61.45 42.14
C ARG A 160 -11.65 -61.96 41.00
N GLN A 161 -10.44 -62.35 41.37
CA GLN A 161 -9.68 -63.43 40.72
C GLN A 161 -9.93 -64.73 41.52
N PRO A 162 -9.43 -65.93 41.14
CA PRO A 162 -8.61 -66.32 39.97
C PRO A 162 -9.28 -67.52 39.22
N GLN A 163 -8.75 -68.24 38.21
CA GLN A 163 -7.52 -69.04 38.24
C GLN A 163 -7.31 -69.82 36.91
N SER A 164 -6.04 -69.89 36.49
CA SER A 164 -5.29 -71.03 35.89
C SER A 164 -5.64 -71.66 34.52
N SER A 165 -4.76 -71.38 33.54
CA SER A 165 -3.75 -72.27 32.92
C SER A 165 -4.05 -73.72 32.44
N GLN A 166 -3.59 -73.99 31.21
CA GLN A 166 -3.14 -75.28 30.60
C GLN A 166 -4.24 -76.33 30.30
N GLY A 167 -4.28 -77.05 29.18
CA GLY A 167 -3.22 -77.44 28.25
C GLY A 167 -2.89 -78.93 28.43
N VAL A 168 -3.71 -79.83 27.86
CA VAL A 168 -3.38 -81.11 27.17
C VAL A 168 -4.55 -81.42 26.24
#